data_AF-A0A7V9NF21-F1
#
_entry.id   AF-A0A7V9NF21-F1
#
_cell.length_a   1.000
_cell.length_b   1.000
_cell.length_c   1.000
_cell.angle_alpha   90.00
_cell.angle_beta   90.00
_cell.angle_gamma   90.00
#
_symmetry.space_group_name_H-M   'P 1'
#
loop_
_entity.id
_entity.type
_entity.pdbx_description
1 polymer ?
#
loop_
_entity_poly.entity_id
_entity_poly.type
_entity_poly.pdbx_seq_one_letter_code
_entity_poly.pdbx_strand_id
1 'polypeptide(L)' 'MCVYCRREPAESRWRPFCSERCRMADLGRWLTGDYRVPDEPAAPDPAPEYDEN' A
#
# COMPACT_ATOMS: atom_id res chain seq x y z
N MET A 1 13.55 14.23 -4.50
CA MET A 1 13.27 13.24 -3.44
C MET A 1 12.77 11.90 -3.99
N CYS A 2 13.38 10.78 -3.56
CA CYS A 2 12.96 9.39 -3.89
C CYS A 2 11.91 8.86 -2.91
N VAL A 3 10.79 8.31 -3.39
CA VAL A 3 9.70 7.85 -2.49
C VAL A 3 10.01 6.58 -1.70
N TYR A 4 10.93 5.74 -2.19
CA TYR A 4 11.30 4.49 -1.50
C TYR A 4 12.32 4.70 -0.38
N CYS A 5 13.40 5.45 -0.63
CA CYS A 5 14.52 5.60 0.32
C CYS A 5 14.85 7.05 0.71
N ARG A 6 14.02 8.02 0.28
CA ARG A 6 14.11 9.46 0.61
C ARG A 6 15.39 10.18 0.17
N ARG A 7 16.29 9.52 -0.58
CA ARG A 7 17.48 10.14 -1.16
C ARG A 7 17.14 11.10 -2.31
N GLU A 8 17.96 12.12 -2.49
CA GLU A 8 17.87 13.11 -3.56
C GLU A 8 19.14 13.11 -4.43
N PRO A 9 19.04 13.45 -5.73
CA PRO A 9 17.81 13.69 -6.48
C PRO A 9 17.05 12.39 -6.81
N ALA A 10 15.78 12.52 -7.18
CA ALA A 10 15.16 11.44 -7.95
C ALA A 10 15.79 11.45 -9.35
N GLU A 11 16.11 10.28 -9.88
CA GLU A 11 16.77 10.19 -11.18
C GLU A 11 15.69 10.27 -12.27
N SER A 12 15.93 11.06 -13.32
CA SER A 12 14.97 11.40 -14.37
C SER A 12 14.29 10.19 -15.04
N ARG A 13 15.06 9.16 -15.39
CA ARG A 13 14.58 7.91 -16.00
C ARG A 13 13.78 7.06 -15.02
N TRP A 14 14.07 7.18 -13.73
CA TRP A 14 13.47 6.35 -12.68
C TRP A 14 12.46 7.07 -11.79
N ARG A 15 12.06 8.31 -12.12
CA ARG A 15 11.12 9.08 -11.28
C ARG A 15 9.84 8.28 -10.98
N PRO A 16 9.34 8.25 -9.73
CA PRO A 16 9.76 9.06 -8.57
C PRO A 16 10.90 8.47 -7.72
N PHE A 17 11.73 7.56 -8.26
CA PHE A 17 12.82 6.87 -7.57
C PHE A 17 14.21 7.42 -7.93
N CYS A 18 15.21 7.14 -7.09
CA CYS A 18 16.61 7.49 -7.36
C CYS A 18 17.37 6.43 -8.16
N SER A 19 16.78 5.23 -8.38
CA SER A 19 17.39 4.15 -9.18
C SER A 19 16.39 3.05 -9.51
N GLU A 20 16.73 2.22 -10.50
CA GLU A 20 15.98 0.99 -10.82
C GLU A 20 15.82 0.08 -9.61
N ARG A 21 16.86 -0.08 -8.79
CA ARG A 21 16.81 -0.88 -7.56
C ARG A 21 15.69 -0.42 -6.62
N CYS A 22 15.49 0.90 -6.48
CA CYS A 22 14.41 1.43 -5.64
C CYS A 22 13.03 1.20 -6.26
N ARG A 23 12.90 1.32 -7.59
CA ARG A 23 11.66 0.98 -8.31
C ARG A 23 11.28 -0.49 -8.12
N MET A 24 12.25 -1.38 -8.28
CA MET A 24 12.02 -2.83 -8.16
C MET A 24 11.74 -3.25 -6.72
N ALA A 25 12.41 -2.64 -5.74
CA ALA A 25 12.16 -2.92 -4.33
C ALA A 25 10.76 -2.45 -3.88
N ASP A 26 10.32 -1.27 -4.35
CA ASP A 26 8.97 -0.79 -4.10
C ASP A 26 7.93 -1.74 -4.70
N LEU A 27 8.09 -2.13 -5.97
CA LEU A 27 7.25 -3.13 -6.61
C LEU A 27 7.23 -4.46 -5.85
N GLY A 28 8.38 -4.90 -5.31
CA GLY A 28 8.46 -6.09 -4.48
C GLY A 28 7.52 -6.02 -3.27
N ARG A 29 7.52 -4.89 -2.54
CA ARG A 29 6.62 -4.67 -1.39
C ARG A 29 5.15 -4.68 -1.76
N TRP A 30 4.81 -4.18 -2.96
CA TRP A 30 3.45 -4.29 -3.48
C TRP A 30 3.06 -5.75 -3.71
N LEU A 31 3.92 -6.52 -4.38
CA LEU A 31 3.64 -7.91 -4.72
C LEU A 31 3.61 -8.84 -3.51
N THR A 32 4.37 -8.55 -2.45
CA THR A 32 4.37 -9.34 -1.21
C THR A 32 3.24 -8.95 -0.25
N GLY A 33 2.50 -7.87 -0.52
CA GLY A 33 1.46 -7.37 0.38
C GLY A 33 2.00 -6.65 1.62
N ASP A 34 3.26 -6.20 1.59
CA ASP A 34 3.85 -5.40 2.68
C ASP A 34 3.12 -4.06 2.85
N TYR A 35 2.59 -3.53 1.75
CA TYR A 35 1.69 -2.38 1.77
C TYR A 35 0.26 -2.84 2.08
N ARG A 36 -0.17 -2.57 3.31
CA ARG A 36 -1.52 -2.87 3.81
C ARG A 36 -2.09 -1.67 4.56
N VAL A 37 -3.38 -1.45 4.39
CA VAL A 37 -4.13 -0.50 5.21
C VAL A 37 -4.60 -1.27 6.46
N PRO A 38 -4.30 -0.79 7.68
CA PRO A 38 -4.89 -1.35 8.88
C PRO A 38 -6.42 -1.24 8.78
N ASP A 39 -7.13 -2.33 9.04
CA ASP A 39 -8.59 -2.29 9.14
C ASP A 39 -8.99 -1.89 10.57
N GLU A 40 -10.10 -1.17 10.68
CA GLU A 40 -10.77 -1.01 11.97
C GLU A 40 -11.48 -2.35 12.29
N PRO A 41 -11.57 -2.78 13.56
CA PRO A 41 -12.32 -3.98 13.88
C PRO A 41 -13.74 -3.83 13.35
N ALA A 42 -14.14 -4.74 12.46
CA ALA A 42 -15.49 -4.75 11.92
C ALA A 42 -16.49 -4.72 13.07
N ALA A 43 -17.42 -3.75 13.03
CA ALA A 43 -18.58 -3.81 13.90
C ALA A 43 -19.29 -5.15 13.64
N PRO A 44 -19.81 -5.83 14.68
CA PRO A 44 -20.58 -7.04 14.46
C PRO A 44 -21.70 -6.75 13.47
N ASP A 45 -21.85 -7.62 12.47
CA ASP A 45 -22.95 -7.52 11.51
C ASP A 45 -24.26 -7.47 12.30
N PRO A 46 -25.19 -6.56 11.95
CA PRO A 46 -26.50 -6.55 12.60
C PRO A 46 -27.16 -7.91 12.38
N ALA A 47 -27.78 -8.45 13.43
CA ALA A 47 -28.52 -9.69 13.32
C ALA A 47 -29.56 -9.58 12.19
N PRO A 48 -29.76 -10.63 11.38
CA PRO A 48 -30.78 -10.61 10.34
C PRO A 48 -32.14 -10.32 10.99
N GLU A 49 -32.79 -9.26 10.52
CA GLU A 49 -34.15 -8.91 10.91
C GLU A 49 -35.08 -9.91 10.23
N TYR A 50 -35.59 -10.87 11.00
CA TYR A 50 -36.66 -11.75 10.55
C TYR A 50 -37.97 -10.99 10.74
N ASP A 51 -38.60 -10.56 9.64
CA ASP A 51 -39.95 -10.00 9.68
C ASP A 51 -40.93 -11.13 10.02
N GLU A 52 -41.36 -11.17 11.27
CA GLU A 52 -42.39 -12.09 11.75
C GLU A 52 -43.79 -11.54 11.42
N ASN A 53 -44.27 -11.77 10.20
CA ASN A 53 -45.69 -11.62 9.87
C ASN A 53 -46.17 -12.56 8.74
#